data_AF-A0A356Z9Z4-F1
#
_entry.id   AF-A0A356Z9Z4-F1
#
_cell.length_a   1.000
_cell.length_b   1.000
_cell.length_c   1.000
_cell.angle_alpha   90.00
_cell.angle_beta   90.00
_cell.angle_gamma   90.00
#
_symmetry.space_group_name_H-M   'P 1'
#
loop_
_entity.id
_entity.type
_entity.pdbx_description
1 polymer ?
#
loop_
_entity_poly.entity_id
_entity_poly.type
_entity_poly.pdbx_seq_one_letter_code
_entity_poly.pdbx_strand_id
1 'polypeptide(L)'
;MNIDNLVNKIGALDKNAMDQAADRLNSLTKPIGSLGVLEDLVIQLAGITGNVMPRVANKMVVVMAGDHGVVEEGVSAAPQSVTPQMVHNFLNGGAAINVLARCAGAQVKVVDVGVADQTLRHPSLISRKVRPGTANMTKGPAMSREEA
;
A
#
# COMPACT_ATOMS: atom_id res chain seq x y z
N MET A 1 -3.59 20.33 2.24
CA MET A 1 -3.54 19.64 3.55
C MET A 1 -2.07 19.40 3.84
N ASN A 2 -1.50 19.95 4.92
CA ASN A 2 -0.07 19.82 5.24
C ASN A 2 0.21 18.42 5.86
N ILE A 3 1.38 17.82 5.59
CA ILE A 3 1.84 16.54 6.13
C ILE A 3 1.81 16.55 7.65
N ASP A 4 2.25 17.63 8.29
CA ASP A 4 2.26 17.73 9.76
C ASP A 4 0.86 17.56 10.36
N ASN A 5 -0.16 18.13 9.71
CA ASN A 5 -1.55 18.00 10.14
C ASN A 5 -2.08 16.57 9.96
N LEU A 6 -1.54 15.79 9.02
CA LEU A 6 -1.90 14.38 8.82
C LEU A 6 -1.24 13.49 9.87
N VAL A 7 0.05 13.72 10.13
CA VAL A 7 0.81 12.98 11.16
C VAL A 7 0.15 13.18 12.53
N ASN A 8 -0.23 14.41 12.87
CA ASN A 8 -0.90 14.71 14.13
C ASN A 8 -2.30 14.08 14.29
N LYS A 9 -2.88 13.52 13.22
CA LYS A 9 -4.15 12.79 13.28
C LYS A 9 -3.98 11.30 13.56
N ILE A 10 -2.75 10.77 13.53
CA ILE A 10 -2.48 9.37 13.84
C ILE A 10 -2.59 9.20 15.36
N GLY A 11 -3.66 8.54 15.79
CA GLY A 11 -3.94 8.25 17.21
C GLY A 11 -3.41 6.89 17.64
N ALA A 12 -3.45 6.66 18.96
CA ALA A 12 -3.30 5.31 19.52
C ALA A 12 -4.52 4.45 19.19
N LEU A 13 -4.36 3.13 19.27
CA LEU A 13 -5.49 2.20 19.17
C LEU A 13 -6.48 2.42 20.32
N ASP A 14 -7.76 2.19 20.05
CA ASP A 14 -8.82 2.21 21.06
C ASP A 14 -8.71 0.98 21.97
N LYS A 15 -8.12 1.18 23.16
CA LYS A 15 -7.94 0.11 24.15
C LYS A 15 -9.26 -0.48 24.65
N ASN A 16 -10.29 0.34 24.82
CA ASN A 16 -11.58 -0.14 25.30
C ASN A 16 -12.25 -1.06 24.27
N ALA A 17 -12.16 -0.72 22.98
CA ALA A 17 -12.63 -1.59 21.90
C ALA A 17 -11.82 -2.90 21.82
N MET A 18 -10.50 -2.83 22.05
CA MET A 18 -9.64 -4.02 22.10
C MET A 18 -10.00 -4.95 23.26
N ASP A 19 -10.17 -4.41 24.47
CA ASP A 19 -10.52 -5.18 25.67
C ASP A 19 -11.88 -5.86 25.50
N GLN A 20 -12.89 -5.12 24.99
CA GLN A 20 -14.21 -5.69 24.70
C GLN A 20 -14.18 -6.77 23.61
N ALA A 21 -13.31 -6.64 22.61
CA ALA A 21 -13.13 -7.66 21.58
C ALA A 21 -12.48 -8.92 22.16
N ALA A 22 -11.50 -8.77 23.04
CA ALA A 22 -10.85 -9.87 23.74
C ALA A 22 -11.85 -10.63 24.65
N ASP A 23 -12.65 -9.90 25.44
CA ASP A 23 -13.69 -10.48 26.30
C ASP A 23 -14.70 -11.29 25.49
N ARG A 24 -15.15 -10.73 24.36
CA ARG A 24 -16.03 -11.43 23.43
C ARG A 24 -15.38 -12.70 22.89
N LEU A 25 -14.12 -12.65 22.44
CA LEU A 25 -13.42 -13.81 21.91
C LEU A 25 -13.28 -14.92 22.97
N ASN A 26 -13.04 -14.54 24.22
CA ASN A 26 -12.98 -15.47 25.36
C ASN A 26 -14.34 -16.07 25.74
N SER A 27 -15.45 -15.42 25.37
CA SER A 27 -16.80 -15.94 25.59
C SER A 27 -17.29 -16.90 24.49
N LEU A 28 -16.54 -17.08 23.40
CA LEU A 28 -16.91 -17.98 22.33
C LEU A 28 -16.65 -19.44 22.71
N THR A 29 -17.39 -20.37 22.11
CA THR A 29 -17.22 -21.81 22.31
C THR A 29 -15.95 -22.33 21.63
N LYS A 30 -14.80 -22.01 22.22
CA LYS A 30 -13.45 -22.44 21.84
C LYS A 30 -12.56 -22.42 23.09
N PRO A 31 -11.49 -23.23 23.18
CA PRO A 31 -10.48 -23.01 24.21
C PRO A 31 -9.90 -21.60 24.07
N ILE A 32 -9.64 -20.94 25.20
CA ILE A 32 -9.07 -19.58 25.21
C ILE A 32 -7.76 -19.58 24.42
N GLY A 33 -7.61 -18.63 23.50
CA GLY A 33 -6.42 -18.47 22.66
C GLY A 33 -6.25 -19.53 21.56
N SER A 34 -7.18 -20.46 21.36
CA SER A 34 -6.99 -21.58 20.42
C SER A 34 -6.89 -21.17 18.95
N LEU A 35 -7.32 -19.96 18.59
CA LEU A 35 -7.19 -19.44 17.22
C LEU A 35 -5.92 -18.59 17.01
N GLY A 36 -5.11 -18.41 18.06
CA GLY A 36 -3.80 -17.75 18.02
C GLY A 36 -3.84 -16.38 17.33
N VAL A 37 -3.04 -16.23 16.26
CA VAL A 37 -2.88 -14.98 15.49
C VAL A 37 -4.21 -14.42 14.96
N LEU A 38 -5.23 -15.25 14.74
CA LEU A 38 -6.54 -14.75 14.31
C LEU A 38 -7.25 -13.95 15.42
N GLU A 39 -7.04 -14.30 16.70
CA GLU A 39 -7.59 -13.54 17.83
C GLU A 39 -6.88 -12.20 17.94
N ASP A 40 -5.55 -12.21 17.89
CA ASP A 40 -4.71 -11.01 17.95
C ASP A 40 -5.07 -10.02 16.84
N LEU A 41 -5.28 -10.53 15.62
CA LEU A 41 -5.67 -9.71 14.47
C LEU A 41 -7.04 -9.05 14.66
N VAL A 42 -8.03 -9.79 15.19
CA VAL A 42 -9.37 -9.23 15.42
C VAL A 42 -9.33 -8.16 16.51
N ILE A 43 -8.59 -8.39 17.60
CA ILE A 43 -8.41 -7.40 18.67
C ILE A 43 -7.72 -6.15 18.12
N GLN A 44 -6.65 -6.30 17.33
CA GLN A 44 -5.97 -5.16 16.72
C GLN A 44 -6.91 -4.37 15.78
N LEU A 45 -7.70 -5.05 14.95
CA LEU A 45 -8.67 -4.41 14.08
C LEU A 45 -9.77 -3.68 14.86
N ALA A 46 -10.19 -4.20 16.01
CA ALA A 46 -11.12 -3.50 16.89
C ALA A 46 -10.51 -2.20 17.42
N GLY A 47 -9.23 -2.23 17.82
CA GLY A 47 -8.50 -1.02 18.24
C GLY A 47 -8.29 -0.01 17.12
N ILE A 48 -8.04 -0.45 15.88
CA ILE A 48 -7.88 0.44 14.71
C ILE A 48 -9.21 1.11 14.35
N THR A 49 -10.31 0.35 14.41
CA THR A 49 -11.62 0.80 13.92
C THR A 49 -12.51 1.40 15.02
N GLY A 50 -12.15 1.24 16.30
CA GLY A 50 -13.00 1.58 17.44
C GLY A 50 -14.27 0.71 17.54
N ASN A 51 -14.28 -0.45 16.87
CA ASN A 51 -15.45 -1.32 16.78
C ASN A 51 -15.10 -2.75 17.22
N VAL A 52 -15.78 -3.24 18.25
CA VAL A 52 -15.62 -4.59 18.81
C VAL A 52 -15.80 -5.71 17.77
N MET A 53 -16.63 -5.48 16.76
CA MET A 53 -16.89 -6.40 15.65
C MET A 53 -16.53 -5.73 14.31
N PRO A 54 -15.23 -5.59 14.01
CA PRO A 54 -14.79 -4.87 12.84
C PRO A 54 -15.20 -5.59 11.55
N ARG A 55 -15.63 -4.82 10.53
CA ARG A 55 -15.97 -5.35 9.19
C ARG A 55 -15.02 -4.80 8.13
N VAL A 56 -14.33 -5.70 7.43
CA VAL A 56 -13.38 -5.34 6.36
C VAL A 56 -13.96 -5.70 4.99
N ALA A 57 -14.77 -4.80 4.43
CA ALA A 57 -15.45 -5.03 3.14
C ALA A 57 -14.72 -4.40 1.94
N ASN A 58 -14.22 -3.16 2.09
CA ASN A 58 -13.65 -2.38 0.99
C ASN A 58 -12.12 -2.41 1.04
N LYS A 59 -11.52 -3.42 0.40
CA LYS A 59 -10.06 -3.61 0.37
C LYS A 59 -9.47 -3.02 -0.90
N MET A 60 -8.29 -2.44 -0.79
CA MET A 60 -7.57 -1.86 -1.92
C MET A 60 -6.06 -2.09 -1.79
N VAL A 61 -5.44 -2.46 -2.90
CA VAL A 61 -3.99 -2.44 -3.10
C VAL A 61 -3.66 -1.21 -3.93
N VAL A 62 -2.78 -0.35 -3.43
CA VAL A 62 -2.28 0.83 -4.15
C VAL A 62 -0.86 0.53 -4.62
N VAL A 63 -0.68 0.47 -5.95
CA VAL A 63 0.62 0.25 -6.60
C VAL A 63 1.21 1.60 -6.96
N MET A 64 2.28 2.00 -6.28
CA MET A 64 3.05 3.21 -6.60
C MET A 64 4.15 2.85 -7.60
N ALA A 65 4.09 3.41 -8.81
CA ALA A 65 5.06 3.17 -9.86
C ALA A 65 6.00 4.37 -10.03
N GLY A 66 7.31 4.10 -10.00
CA GLY A 66 8.36 5.07 -10.24
C GLY A 66 9.65 4.39 -10.69
N ASP A 67 10.44 5.09 -11.48
CA ASP A 67 11.76 4.63 -11.91
C ASP A 67 12.86 5.22 -11.03
N HIS A 68 14.02 4.57 -11.01
CA HIS A 68 15.15 4.97 -10.18
C HIS A 68 16.40 5.19 -11.03
N GLY A 69 17.02 6.37 -10.90
CA GLY A 69 18.22 6.73 -11.66
C GLY A 69 19.45 5.86 -11.38
N VAL A 70 19.47 5.13 -10.26
CA VAL A 70 20.55 4.18 -9.95
C VAL A 70 20.64 3.02 -10.96
N VAL A 71 19.63 2.83 -11.82
CA VAL A 71 19.67 1.87 -12.93
C VAL A 71 20.89 2.08 -13.85
N GLU A 72 21.42 3.31 -13.94
CA GLU A 72 22.65 3.63 -14.67
C GLU A 72 23.87 2.82 -14.21
N GLU A 73 23.87 2.35 -12.95
CA GLU A 73 24.97 1.59 -12.36
C GLU A 73 24.90 0.08 -12.70
N GLY A 74 23.96 -0.33 -13.56
CA GLY A 74 23.85 -1.73 -14.00
C GLY A 74 23.37 -2.71 -12.92
N VAL A 75 22.72 -2.20 -11.86
CA VAL A 75 22.29 -2.99 -10.70
C VAL A 75 20.92 -3.67 -10.88
N SER A 76 20.22 -3.41 -11.99
CA SER A 76 18.86 -3.92 -12.24
C SER A 76 18.86 -5.17 -13.11
N ALA A 77 18.05 -6.16 -12.72
CA ALA A 77 17.86 -7.40 -13.49
C ALA A 77 17.05 -7.22 -14.79
N ALA A 78 16.38 -6.08 -14.95
CA ALA A 78 15.55 -5.74 -16.11
C ALA A 78 15.82 -4.30 -16.55
N PRO A 79 15.65 -3.98 -17.84
CA PRO A 79 15.84 -2.62 -18.35
C PRO A 79 14.73 -1.69 -17.84
N GLN A 80 15.05 -0.39 -17.74
CA GLN A 80 14.13 0.66 -17.25
C GLN A 80 12.81 0.72 -18.04
N SER A 81 12.83 0.36 -19.33
CA SER A 81 11.62 0.31 -20.17
C SER A 81 10.56 -0.69 -19.71
N VAL A 82 10.89 -1.61 -18.79
CA VAL A 82 9.93 -2.58 -18.25
C VAL A 82 8.92 -1.92 -17.31
N THR A 83 9.29 -0.84 -16.61
CA THR A 83 8.40 -0.14 -15.66
C THR A 83 7.09 0.31 -16.32
N PRO A 84 7.07 1.10 -17.42
CA PRO A 84 5.82 1.48 -18.08
C PRO A 84 5.04 0.29 -18.65
N GLN A 85 5.72 -0.76 -19.12
CA GLN A 85 5.07 -1.98 -19.60
C GLN A 85 4.32 -2.70 -18.47
N MET A 86 4.94 -2.81 -17.29
CA MET A 86 4.31 -3.38 -16.11
C MET A 86 3.15 -2.52 -15.62
N VAL A 87 3.26 -1.19 -15.69
CA VAL A 87 2.14 -0.30 -15.38
C VAL A 87 0.94 -0.59 -16.29
N HIS A 88 1.14 -0.71 -17.60
CA HIS A 88 0.08 -1.13 -18.51
C HIS A 88 -0.50 -2.51 -18.14
N ASN A 89 0.35 -3.47 -17.75
CA ASN A 89 -0.10 -4.80 -17.32
C ASN A 89 -0.98 -4.73 -16.04
N PHE A 90 -0.58 -3.93 -15.05
CA PHE A 90 -1.38 -3.69 -13.84
C PHE A 90 -2.74 -3.08 -14.17
N LEU A 91 -2.75 -2.07 -15.05
CA LEU A 91 -3.95 -1.34 -15.47
C LEU A 91 -4.92 -2.21 -16.28
N ASN A 92 -4.40 -3.13 -17.08
CA ASN A 92 -5.16 -4.11 -17.86
C ASN A 92 -5.58 -5.34 -17.04
N GLY A 93 -5.17 -5.45 -15.77
CA GLY A 93 -5.61 -6.53 -14.88
C GLY A 93 -4.87 -7.86 -15.06
N GLY A 94 -3.75 -7.87 -15.79
CA GLY A 94 -3.03 -9.08 -16.20
C GLY A 94 -1.84 -9.48 -15.32
N ALA A 95 -1.43 -8.64 -14.36
CA ALA A 95 -0.30 -8.97 -13.49
C ALA A 95 -0.71 -9.86 -12.31
N ALA A 96 0.28 -10.49 -11.67
CA ALA A 96 0.07 -11.36 -10.52
C ALA A 96 -0.71 -10.65 -9.38
N ILE A 97 -0.41 -9.38 -9.10
CA ILE A 97 -1.13 -8.62 -8.07
C ILE A 97 -2.63 -8.47 -8.38
N ASN A 98 -3.01 -8.39 -9.67
CA ASN A 98 -4.42 -8.32 -10.05
C ASN A 98 -5.13 -9.64 -9.76
N VAL A 99 -4.48 -10.77 -10.01
CA VAL A 99 -5.02 -12.10 -9.69
C VAL A 99 -5.20 -12.26 -8.18
N LEU A 100 -4.16 -11.97 -7.40
CA LEU A 100 -4.18 -12.10 -5.94
C LEU A 100 -5.21 -11.15 -5.30
N ALA A 101 -5.30 -9.91 -5.78
CA ALA A 101 -6.28 -8.95 -5.30
C ALA A 101 -7.72 -9.43 -5.56
N ARG A 102 -8.00 -10.00 -6.74
CA ARG A 102 -9.32 -10.60 -7.01
C ARG A 102 -9.64 -11.75 -6.06
N CYS A 103 -8.69 -12.66 -5.80
CA CYS A 103 -8.88 -13.75 -4.83
C CYS A 103 -9.18 -13.22 -3.42
N ALA A 104 -8.53 -12.13 -3.01
CA ALA A 104 -8.75 -11.49 -1.72
C ALA A 104 -9.99 -10.57 -1.69
N GLY A 105 -10.69 -10.34 -2.80
CA GLY A 105 -11.79 -9.38 -2.91
C GLY A 105 -11.34 -7.93 -2.72
N ALA A 106 -10.15 -7.58 -3.22
CA ALA A 106 -9.55 -6.26 -3.16
C ALA A 106 -9.47 -5.60 -4.56
N GLN A 107 -9.57 -4.28 -4.59
CA GLN A 107 -9.34 -3.49 -5.81
C GLN A 107 -7.84 -3.21 -5.99
N VAL A 108 -7.39 -3.02 -7.23
CA VAL A 108 -6.04 -2.51 -7.52
C VAL A 108 -6.15 -1.11 -8.10
N LYS A 109 -5.41 -0.16 -7.53
CA LYS A 109 -5.23 1.19 -8.07
C LYS A 109 -3.75 1.43 -8.34
N VAL A 110 -3.44 1.94 -9.52
CA VAL A 110 -2.08 2.23 -9.93
C VAL A 110 -1.88 3.74 -9.93
N VAL A 111 -0.83 4.18 -9.26
CA VAL A 111 -0.43 5.59 -9.16
C VAL A 111 0.95 5.72 -9.78
N ASP A 112 1.06 6.53 -10.83
CA ASP A 112 2.36 6.92 -11.37
C ASP A 112 2.89 8.10 -10.54
N VAL A 113 3.92 7.83 -9.75
CA VAL A 113 4.60 8.82 -8.90
C VAL A 113 5.94 9.27 -9.49
N GLY A 114 6.48 8.53 -10.48
CA GLY A 114 7.78 8.86 -11.05
C GLY A 114 8.26 7.97 -12.19
N VAL A 115 7.38 7.38 -13.00
CA VAL A 115 7.82 6.52 -14.12
C VAL A 115 8.61 7.36 -15.14
N ALA A 116 9.73 6.85 -15.65
CA ALA A 116 10.59 7.50 -16.64
C ALA A 116 10.02 7.41 -18.06
N ASP A 117 8.71 7.63 -18.18
CA ASP A 117 7.96 7.72 -19.42
C ASP A 117 6.97 8.88 -19.30
N GLN A 118 7.17 9.91 -20.12
CA GLN A 118 6.33 11.10 -20.16
C GLN A 118 5.04 10.89 -20.96
N THR A 119 4.98 9.85 -21.78
CA THR A 119 3.85 9.51 -22.65
C THR A 119 2.85 8.56 -22.01
N LEU A 120 3.22 7.94 -20.88
CA LEU A 120 2.37 7.01 -20.14
C LEU A 120 1.03 7.66 -19.76
N ARG A 121 -0.05 7.19 -20.38
CA ARG A 121 -1.43 7.64 -20.12
C ARG A 121 -2.35 6.44 -20.13
N HIS A 122 -3.36 6.46 -19.25
CA HIS A 122 -4.43 5.48 -19.22
C HIS A 122 -5.61 6.03 -18.42
N PRO A 123 -6.88 5.77 -18.80
CA PRO A 123 -8.04 6.30 -18.07
C PRO A 123 -8.09 5.92 -16.58
N SER A 124 -7.61 4.72 -16.25
CA SER A 124 -7.57 4.20 -14.88
C SER A 124 -6.28 4.52 -14.11
N LEU A 125 -5.32 5.22 -14.72
CA LEU A 125 -4.05 5.57 -14.07
C LEU A 125 -4.21 6.87 -13.27
N ILE A 126 -3.82 6.83 -12.00
CA ILE A 126 -3.75 8.03 -11.18
C ILE A 126 -2.39 8.70 -11.44
N SER A 127 -2.39 9.82 -12.14
CA SER A 127 -1.16 10.56 -12.43
C SER A 127 -0.81 11.51 -11.28
N ARG A 128 0.31 11.22 -10.60
CA ARG A 128 0.93 12.02 -9.53
C ARG A 128 2.44 12.09 -9.72
N LYS A 129 2.89 12.07 -10.98
CA LYS A 129 4.31 12.00 -11.32
C LYS A 129 5.02 13.25 -10.82
N VAL A 130 5.96 13.06 -9.89
CA VAL A 130 6.80 14.15 -9.38
C VAL A 130 7.78 14.58 -10.48
N ARG A 131 8.49 13.60 -11.06
CA ARG A 131 9.39 13.76 -12.21
C ARG A 131 9.68 12.41 -12.89
N PRO A 132 10.27 12.35 -14.10
CA PRO A 132 10.58 11.08 -14.74
C PRO A 132 11.80 10.40 -14.09
N GLY A 133 11.54 9.49 -13.15
CA GLY A 133 12.56 8.77 -12.39
C GLY A 133 13.24 9.62 -11.32
N THR A 134 13.74 8.95 -10.27
CA THR A 134 14.63 9.60 -9.29
C THR A 134 16.00 9.89 -9.91
N ALA A 135 16.78 10.78 -9.30
CA ALA A 135 18.18 10.93 -9.65
C ALA A 135 18.97 9.69 -9.21
N ASN A 136 20.16 9.52 -9.79
CA ASN A 136 21.05 8.44 -9.39
C ASN A 136 21.66 8.75 -8.00
N MET A 137 21.26 7.95 -7.01
CA MET A 137 21.62 8.20 -5.62
C MET A 137 23.10 7.99 -5.29
N THR A 138 23.88 7.37 -6.20
CA THR A 138 25.34 7.22 -6.04
C THR A 138 26.09 8.52 -6.36
N LYS A 139 25.45 9.42 -7.12
CA LYS A 139 26.04 10.69 -7.61
C LYS A 139 25.52 11.91 -6.86
N GLY A 140 24.52 11.74 -6.00
CA GLY A 140 23.85 12.82 -5.27
C GLY A 140 22.52 12.36 -4.67
N PRO A 141 21.70 13.27 -4.10
CA PRO A 141 20.40 12.90 -3.55
C PRO A 141 19.44 12.40 -4.64
N ALA A 142 18.61 11.41 -4.30
CA ALA A 142 17.63 10.85 -5.22
C ALA A 142 16.53 11.84 -5.62
N MET A 143 16.23 12.85 -4.77
CA MET A 143 15.28 13.95 -4.98
C MET A 143 15.53 15.06 -3.96
N SER A 144 14.96 16.24 -4.18
CA SER A 144 14.93 17.34 -3.22
C SER A 144 13.95 17.06 -2.07
N ARG A 145 14.01 17.85 -1.00
CA ARG A 145 13.07 17.72 0.13
C ARG A 145 11.64 18.14 -0.22
N GLU A 146 11.46 19.03 -1.18
CA GLU A 146 10.13 19.47 -1.65
C GLU A 146 9.45 18.40 -2.53
N GLU A 147 10.24 17.61 -3.24
CA GLU A 147 9.77 16.47 -4.05
C GLU A 147 9.37 15.25 -3.21
N ALA A 148 9.83 15.15 -1.95
CA ALA A 148 9.64 14.03 -1.03
C ALA A 148 8.43 14.20 -0.11
#